data_AF-A0A0Q6XEW7-F1
#
_entry.id   AF-A0A0Q6XEW7-F1
#
_cell.length_a   1.000
_cell.length_b   1.000
_cell.length_c   1.000
_cell.angle_alpha   90.00
_cell.angle_beta   90.00
_cell.angle_gamma   90.00
#
_symmetry.space_group_name_H-M   'P 1'
#
loop_
_entity.id
_entity.type
_entity.pdbx_description
1 polymer ?
#
loop_
_entity_poly.entity_id
_entity_poly.type
_entity_poly.pdbx_seq_one_letter_code
_entity_poly.pdbx_strand_id
1 'polypeptide(L)' 'MSTERYFEIRKEIGLGFFNGREQYDQLIEPGQGFLIFNGRDIYWVVDGQERMSDTINEAISIWLAQGRIEEVCQRPAA' A
#
# COMPACT_ATOMS: atom_id res chain seq x y z
N MET A 1 -11.49 0.92 -17.34
CA MET A 1 -11.99 1.04 -15.97
C MET A 1 -11.01 0.29 -15.09
N SER A 2 -10.15 0.99 -14.35
CA SER A 2 -9.28 0.36 -13.36
C SER A 2 -10.13 0.08 -12.12
N THR A 3 -10.36 -1.19 -11.82
CA THR A 3 -10.99 -1.60 -10.57
C THR A 3 -9.97 -1.39 -9.45
N GLU A 4 -10.27 -0.52 -8.50
CA GLU A 4 -9.47 -0.38 -7.28
C GLU A 4 -9.44 -1.70 -6.53
N ARG A 5 -8.25 -2.08 -6.07
CA ARG A 5 -8.02 -3.24 -5.22
C ARG A 5 -7.56 -2.76 -3.86
N TYR A 6 -8.09 -3.38 -2.80
CA TYR A 6 -7.82 -3.00 -1.42
C TYR A 6 -7.04 -4.10 -0.73
N PHE A 7 -6.05 -3.76 0.10
CA PHE A 7 -5.23 -4.76 0.78
C PHE A 7 -5.00 -4.43 2.26
N GLU A 8 -5.24 -5.41 3.12
CA GLU A 8 -4.84 -5.35 4.52
C GLU A 8 -3.37 -5.76 4.67
N ILE A 9 -2.65 -5.07 5.56
CA ILE A 9 -1.26 -5.36 5.87
C ILE A 9 -1.23 -6.44 6.96
N ARG A 10 -0.64 -7.60 6.62
CA ARG A 10 -0.55 -8.79 7.49
C ARG A 10 0.84 -8.93 8.11
N LYS A 11 1.87 -8.43 7.44
CA LYS A 11 3.26 -8.36 7.92
C LYS A 11 3.87 -7.04 7.43
N GLU A 12 4.98 -6.65 8.05
CA GLU A 12 5.69 -5.42 7.69
C GLU A 12 5.97 -5.31 6.18
N ILE A 13 5.84 -4.12 5.60
CA ILE A 13 6.21 -3.82 4.21
C ILE A 13 6.96 -2.49 4.15
N GLY A 14 7.88 -2.36 3.20
CA GLY A 14 8.53 -1.08 2.91
C GLY A 14 7.79 -0.34 1.81
N LEU A 15 7.48 0.93 2.03
CA LEU A 15 6.97 1.84 1.00
C LEU A 15 7.92 3.02 0.79
N GLY A 16 8.32 3.24 -0.46
CA GLY A 16 9.04 4.43 -0.87
C GLY A 16 8.10 5.63 -1.05
N PHE A 17 8.57 6.81 -0.66
CA PHE A 17 7.87 8.08 -0.82
C PHE A 17 8.84 9.19 -1.23
N PHE A 18 8.31 10.19 -1.95
CA PHE A 18 8.99 11.43 -2.25
C PHE A 18 8.24 12.63 -1.67
N ASN A 19 8.92 13.48 -0.89
CA ASN A 19 8.32 14.68 -0.30
C ASN A 19 8.56 15.97 -1.12
N GLY A 20 9.01 15.85 -2.36
CA GLY A 20 9.41 17.00 -3.20
C GLY A 20 10.88 17.38 -3.06
N ARG A 21 11.61 16.83 -2.07
CA ARG A 21 13.03 17.10 -1.83
C ARG A 21 13.86 15.84 -1.78
N GLU A 22 13.41 14.83 -1.05
CA GLU A 22 14.13 13.58 -0.83
C GLU A 22 13.21 12.37 -1.04
N GLN A 23 13.82 11.27 -1.47
CA GLN A 23 13.21 9.95 -1.47
C GLN A 23 13.58 9.22 -0.17
N TYR A 24 12.60 8.61 0.46
CA TYR A 24 12.80 7.84 1.67
C TYR A 24 11.86 6.64 1.70
N ASP A 25 12.28 5.58 2.39
CA ASP A 25 11.45 4.41 2.64
C ASP A 25 10.84 4.49 4.05
N GLN A 26 9.58 4.09 4.16
CA GLN A 26 8.88 3.93 5.43
C GLN A 26 8.47 2.47 5.60
N LEU A 27 8.84 1.87 6.74
CA LEU A 27 8.34 0.57 7.14
C LEU A 27 6.92 0.72 7.69
N ILE A 28 5.98 -0.06 7.17
CA ILE A 28 4.57 -0.05 7.55
C ILE A 28 4.23 -1.39 8.22
N GLU A 29 3.71 -1.33 9.44
CA GLU A 29 3.34 -2.49 10.23
C GLU A 29 1.84 -2.86 10.09
N PRO A 30 1.45 -4.11 10.43
CA PRO A 30 0.04 -4.49 10.50
C PRO A 30 -0.77 -3.54 11.39
N GLY A 31 -1.95 -3.13 10.91
CA GLY A 31 -2.84 -2.21 11.62
C GLY A 31 -2.53 -0.71 11.40
N GLN A 32 -1.40 -0.37 10.75
CA GLN A 32 -1.12 1.01 10.35
C GLN A 32 -1.79 1.33 9.00
N GLY A 33 -3.11 1.17 8.93
CA GLY A 33 -3.88 1.42 7.72
C GLY A 33 -3.88 0.27 6.70
N PHE A 34 -4.13 0.60 5.43
CA PHE A 34 -4.29 -0.36 4.33
C PHE A 34 -3.78 0.20 3.00
N LEU A 35 -3.63 -0.66 1.98
CA LEU A 35 -3.22 -0.24 0.64
C LEU A 35 -4.39 -0.18 -0.33
N ILE A 36 -4.33 0.78 -1.26
CA ILE A 36 -5.13 0.81 -2.48
C ILE A 36 -4.19 0.64 -3.67
N PHE A 37 -4.57 -0.20 -4.62
CA PHE A 37 -3.89 -0.32 -5.91
C PHE A 37 -4.90 -0.10 -7.04
N ASN A 38 -4.66 0.90 -7.88
CA ASN A 38 -5.52 1.23 -9.02
C ASN A 38 -5.05 0.56 -10.34
N GLY A 39 -4.14 -0.42 -10.26
CA GLY A 39 -3.51 -1.04 -11.44
C GLY A 39 -2.26 -0.31 -11.94
N ARG A 40 -1.94 0.86 -11.39
CA ARG A 40 -0.76 1.65 -11.73
C ARG A 40 0.02 2.08 -10.50
N ASP A 41 -0.63 2.78 -9.59
CA ASP A 41 -0.05 3.43 -8.43
C ASP A 41 -0.50 2.71 -7.14
N ILE A 42 0.39 2.66 -6.16
CA ILE A 42 0.12 2.14 -4.82
C ILE A 42 -0.14 3.33 -3.91
N TYR A 43 -1.26 3.32 -3.20
CA TYR A 43 -1.58 4.30 -2.16
C TYR A 43 -1.60 3.62 -0.81
N TRP A 44 -1.04 4.28 0.19
CA TRP A 44 -1.19 3.92 1.59
C TRP A 44 -2.24 4.83 2.23
N VAL A 45 -3.27 4.24 2.81
CA VAL A 45 -4.33 4.96 3.52
C VAL A 45 -4.10 4.81 5.01
N VAL A 46 -3.87 5.92 5.69
CA VAL A 46 -3.60 5.99 7.14
C VAL A 46 -4.20 7.27 7.70
N ASP A 47 -4.83 7.18 8.87
CA ASP A 47 -5.47 8.33 9.54
C ASP A 47 -6.45 9.10 8.62
N GLY A 48 -7.15 8.37 7.74
CA GLY A 48 -8.08 8.93 6.75
C GLY A 48 -7.42 9.67 5.58
N GLN A 49 -6.09 9.64 5.46
CA GLN A 49 -5.33 10.29 4.39
C GLN A 49 -4.77 9.26 3.41
N GLU A 50 -4.82 9.57 2.11
CA GLU A 50 -4.19 8.76 1.06
C GLU A 50 -2.81 9.32 0.71
N ARG A 51 -1.79 8.47 0.76
CA ARG A 51 -0.41 8.81 0.43
C ARG A 51 0.04 7.93 -0.75
N MET A 52 0.28 8.54 -1.90
CA MET A 52 0.83 7.82 -3.05
C MET A 52 2.27 7.41 -2.76
N SER A 53 2.57 6.14 -2.97
CA SER A 53 3.91 5.58 -2.85
C SER A 53 4.60 5.57 -4.22
N ASP A 54 5.91 5.82 -4.20
CA ASP A 54 6.79 5.65 -5.38
C ASP A 54 7.31 4.21 -5.51
N THR A 55 6.84 3.30 -4.65
CA THR A 55 7.20 1.89 -4.75
C THR A 55 6.73 1.32 -6.08
N ILE A 56 7.64 0.61 -6.74
CA ILE A 56 7.39 -0.09 -8.00
C ILE A 56 6.18 -1.04 -7.85
N ASN A 57 5.23 -0.98 -8.78
CA ASN A 57 3.94 -1.63 -8.64
C ASN A 57 4.00 -3.17 -8.58
N GLU A 58 5.04 -3.79 -9.14
CA GLU A 58 5.29 -5.23 -9.05
C GLU A 58 5.38 -5.72 -7.59
N ALA A 59 5.69 -4.83 -6.64
CA ALA A 59 5.74 -5.13 -5.22
C ALA A 59 4.43 -5.74 -4.67
N ILE A 60 3.26 -5.34 -5.21
CA ILE A 60 1.97 -5.91 -4.81
C ILE A 60 1.94 -7.43 -4.99
N SER A 61 2.42 -7.92 -6.14
CA SER A 61 2.44 -9.36 -6.44
C SER A 61 3.39 -10.12 -5.52
N ILE A 62 4.54 -9.51 -5.19
CA ILE A 62 5.55 -10.08 -4.30
C ILE A 62 5.01 -10.17 -2.87
N TRP A 63 4.39 -9.10 -2.37
CA TRP A 63 3.83 -9.07 -1.01
C TRP A 63 2.66 -10.04 -0.86
N LEU A 64 1.80 -10.19 -1.87
CA LEU A 64 0.76 -11.22 -1.89
C LEU A 64 1.36 -12.63 -1.80
N ALA A 65 2.37 -12.92 -2.65
CA ALA A 65 3.03 -14.23 -2.66
C ALA A 65 3.72 -14.56 -1.31
N GLN A 66 4.19 -13.53 -0.59
CA GLN A 66 4.82 -13.68 0.72
C GLN A 66 3.81 -13.67 1.89
N GLY A 67 2.52 -13.45 1.61
CA GLY A 67 1.49 -13.26 2.63
C GLY A 67 1.77 -12.07 3.55
N ARG A 68 2.39 -11.00 3.02
CA ARG A 68 2.59 -9.73 3.73
C ARG A 68 1.39 -8.82 3.63
N ILE A 69 0.64 -8.94 2.54
CA ILE A 69 -0.66 -8.28 2.36
C ILE A 69 -1.72 -9.31 1.96
N GLU A 70 -2.98 -8.98 2.18
CA GLU A 70 -4.13 -9.79 1.76
C GLU A 70 -5.14 -8.90 1.05
N GLU A 71 -5.62 -9.33 -0.12
CA GLU A 71 -6.65 -8.61 -0.86
C GLU A 71 -8.02 -8.77 -0.20
N VAL A 72 -8.73 -7.66 -0.04
CA VAL A 72 -10.06 -7.61 0.58
C VAL A 72 -11.08 -7.02 -0.38
N CYS A 73 -12.31 -7.56 -0.35
CA CYS A 73 -13.37 -7.18 -1.29
C CYS A 73 -13.96 -5.79 -1.05
N GLN A 74 -13.64 -5.14 0.07
CA GLN A 74 -14.17 -3.84 0.47
C GLN A 74 -13.04 -2.99 1.06
N ARG A 75 -13.15 -1.67 0.88
CA ARG A 75 -12.24 -0.71 1.51
C ARG A 75 -12.29 -0.87 3.04
N PRO A 76 -11.18 -1.18 3.72
CA PRO A 76 -11.14 -1.25 5.17
C PRO A 76 -11.52 0.09 5.81
N ALA A 77 -12.04 0.04 7.04
CA ALA A 77 -12.17 1.23 7.85
C ALA A 77 -10.77 1.79 8.14
N ALA A 78 -10.54 3.06 7.80
CA ALA A 78 -9.32 3.79 8.15
C ALA A 78 -9.32 4.17 9.64
#